data_AF-M5IS89-F1
#
_entry.id   AF-M5IS89-F1
#
_cell.length_a   1.000
_cell.length_b   1.000
_cell.length_c   1.000
_cell.angle_alpha   90.00
_cell.angle_beta   90.00
_cell.angle_gamma   90.00
#
_symmetry.space_group_name_H-M   'P 1'
#
loop_
_entity.id
_entity.type
_entity.pdbx_description
1 polymer ?
#
loop_
_entity_poly.entity_id
_entity_poly.type
_entity_poly.pdbx_seq_one_letter_code
_entity_poly.pdbx_strand_id
1 'polypeptide(L)'
;MMCDLVDGKGDASIIEKRLTTHDRFKDRIEYMPIDEKLIPPGPLTFTLNIMKYVKDEKLADDFADFVCSDGQEIFERHGFTSIHSARGLELIERFGVKDV
;
A
#
# COMPACT_ATOMS: atom_id res chain seq x y z
N MET A 1 1.16 3.20 18.27
CA MET A 1 1.07 2.58 16.92
C MET A 1 1.80 1.25 16.92
N MET A 2 1.37 0.26 16.13
CA MET A 2 1.85 -1.15 15.97
C MET A 2 2.97 -1.66 16.91
N CYS A 3 4.13 -0.99 16.98
CA CYS A 3 5.14 -1.17 18.03
C CYS A 3 4.56 -1.22 19.46
N ASP A 4 3.68 -0.30 19.83
CA ASP A 4 3.07 -0.27 21.17
C ASP A 4 2.13 -1.46 21.40
N LEU A 5 1.43 -1.91 20.35
CA LEU A 5 0.55 -3.08 20.40
C LEU A 5 1.38 -4.35 20.67
N VAL A 6 2.46 -4.55 19.92
CA VAL A 6 3.34 -5.71 20.13
C VAL A 6 4.11 -5.65 21.45
N ASP A 7 4.32 -4.47 22.01
CA ASP A 7 4.90 -4.26 23.35
C ASP A 7 3.86 -4.43 24.49
N GLY A 8 2.60 -4.73 24.18
CA GLY A 8 1.54 -4.94 25.17
C GLY A 8 1.01 -3.65 25.81
N LYS A 9 1.23 -2.49 25.18
CA LYS A 9 0.78 -1.17 25.68
C LYS A 9 -0.61 -0.76 25.16
N GLY A 10 -1.29 -1.63 24.43
CA GLY A 10 -2.65 -1.43 23.97
C GLY A 10 -3.30 -2.75 23.55
N ASP A 11 -4.62 -2.79 23.52
CA ASP A 11 -5.38 -4.00 23.18
C ASP A 11 -5.62 -4.16 21.67
N ALA A 12 -5.72 -3.05 20.93
CA ALA A 12 -5.97 -3.04 19.49
C ALA A 12 -5.41 -1.78 18.80
N SER A 13 -5.18 -1.86 17.49
CA SER A 13 -4.77 -0.73 16.66
C SER A 13 -5.41 -0.82 15.27
N ILE A 14 -5.87 0.31 14.74
CA ILE A 14 -6.22 0.44 13.31
C ILE A 14 -4.91 0.63 12.54
N ILE A 15 -4.67 -0.22 11.54
CA ILE A 15 -3.42 -0.30 10.80
C ILE A 15 -3.64 -0.57 9.32
N GLU A 16 -2.67 -0.19 8.50
CA GLU A 16 -2.61 -0.59 7.09
C GLU A 16 -2.32 -2.10 7.00
N LYS A 17 -3.07 -2.82 6.16
CA LYS A 17 -2.94 -4.28 5.99
C LYS A 17 -1.50 -4.73 5.75
N ARG A 18 -0.69 -3.96 5.01
CA ARG A 18 0.72 -4.30 4.74
C ARG A 18 1.54 -4.65 6.00
N LEU A 19 1.22 -4.04 7.15
CA LEU A 19 1.94 -4.29 8.39
C LEU A 19 1.75 -5.72 8.92
N THR A 20 0.72 -6.45 8.48
CA THR A 20 0.53 -7.87 8.82
C THR A 20 1.51 -8.81 8.12
N THR A 21 2.19 -8.34 7.07
CA THR A 21 3.23 -9.12 6.37
C THR A 21 4.65 -8.74 6.78
N HIS A 22 4.80 -7.65 7.53
CA HIS A 22 6.11 -7.13 7.92
C HIS A 22 6.73 -8.03 9.00
N ASP A 23 7.98 -8.45 8.80
CA ASP A 23 8.68 -9.43 9.67
C ASP A 23 8.69 -9.05 11.15
N ARG A 24 8.73 -7.76 11.45
CA ARG A 24 8.66 -7.25 12.83
C ARG A 24 7.34 -7.59 13.55
N PHE A 25 6.24 -7.78 12.83
CA PHE A 25 4.88 -7.82 13.39
C PHE A 25 4.08 -9.08 13.05
N LYS A 26 4.31 -9.68 11.88
CA LYS A 26 3.43 -10.72 11.29
C LYS A 26 3.11 -11.90 12.20
N ASP A 27 4.06 -12.32 13.06
CA ASP A 27 3.90 -13.47 13.97
C ASP A 27 3.52 -13.06 15.40
N ARG A 28 3.24 -11.76 15.63
CA ARG A 28 3.00 -11.18 16.96
C ARG A 28 1.64 -10.49 17.10
N ILE A 29 0.81 -10.55 16.06
CA ILE A 29 -0.48 -9.88 16.00
C ILE A 29 -1.53 -10.83 15.42
N GLU A 30 -2.79 -10.59 15.79
CA GLU A 30 -3.94 -11.11 15.08
C GLU A 30 -4.51 -10.02 14.17
N TYR A 31 -4.93 -10.39 12.96
CA TYR A 31 -5.54 -9.47 12.01
C TYR A 31 -7.03 -9.72 11.91
N MET A 32 -7.81 -8.67 12.10
CA MET A 32 -9.26 -8.67 11.90
C MET A 32 -9.61 -7.62 10.83
N PRO A 33 -10.25 -8.02 9.71
CA PRO A 33 -10.67 -7.07 8.68
C PRO A 33 -11.79 -6.16 9.20
N ILE A 34 -11.73 -4.88 8.83
CA ILE A 34 -12.80 -3.91 9.05
C ILE A 34 -13.67 -3.90 7.79
N ASP A 35 -15.00 -3.94 7.94
CA ASP A 35 -15.92 -3.76 6.81
C ASP A 35 -15.67 -2.38 6.18
N GLU A 36 -15.35 -2.35 4.89
CA GLU A 36 -15.03 -1.14 4.14
C GLU A 36 -16.14 -0.10 4.18
N LYS A 37 -17.40 -0.51 4.39
CA LYS A 37 -18.54 0.42 4.54
C LYS A 37 -18.46 1.26 5.82
N LEU A 38 -17.70 0.80 6.81
CA LEU A 38 -17.47 1.50 8.08
C LEU A 38 -16.28 2.47 8.00
N ILE A 39 -15.45 2.34 6.96
CA ILE A 39 -14.33 3.24 6.75
C ILE A 39 -14.84 4.46 5.98
N PRO A 40 -14.65 5.69 6.49
CA PRO A 40 -15.06 6.88 5.76
C PRO A 40 -14.35 6.91 4.39
N PRO A 41 -15.04 7.34 3.32
CA PRO A 41 -14.43 7.45 2.00
C PRO A 41 -13.28 8.44 2.06
N GLY A 42 -12.06 7.93 2.05
CA GLY A 42 -10.82 8.71 2.00
C GLY A 42 -10.01 8.35 0.75
N PRO A 43 -9.14 9.26 0.28
CA PRO A 43 -8.18 8.91 -0.76
C PRO A 43 -7.17 7.94 -0.14
N LEU A 44 -7.26 6.66 -0.45
CA LEU A 44 -6.29 5.67 0.03
C LEU A 44 -5.75 4.84 -1.13
N THR A 45 -5.22 5.54 -2.13
CA THR A 45 -4.28 4.97 -3.08
C THR A 45 -2.94 5.66 -2.90
N PHE A 46 -1.88 4.85 -2.78
CA PHE A 46 -0.53 5.35 -2.97
C PHE A 46 -0.40 5.75 -4.44
N THR A 47 0.05 6.97 -4.70
CA THR A 47 0.34 7.43 -6.05
C THR A 47 1.84 7.49 -6.26
N LEU A 48 2.27 7.21 -7.49
CA LEU A 48 3.64 7.39 -7.94
C LEU A 48 3.66 8.58 -8.89
N ASN A 49 4.61 9.49 -8.70
CA ASN A 49 4.79 10.66 -9.58
C ASN A 49 6.27 10.96 -9.74
N ILE A 50 6.63 11.52 -10.89
CA ILE A 50 7.98 12.02 -11.17
C ILE A 50 8.02 13.52 -10.88
N MET A 51 9.05 13.94 -10.15
CA MET A 51 9.20 15.35 -9.77
C MET A 51 9.56 16.19 -11.00
N LYS A 52 8.85 17.30 -11.21
CA LYS A 52 9.03 18.20 -12.36
C LYS A 52 10.49 18.66 -12.63
N TYR A 53 11.31 18.77 -11.58
CA TYR A 53 12.70 19.22 -11.68
C TYR A 53 13.68 18.13 -11.24
N VAL A 54 13.34 16.87 -11.51
CA VAL A 54 14.26 15.75 -11.28
C VAL A 54 15.54 15.96 -12.07
N LYS A 55 16.69 15.68 -11.45
CA LYS A 55 18.00 15.90 -12.08
C LYS A 55 18.31 14.88 -13.16
N ASP A 56 17.82 13.66 -12.98
CA ASP A 56 18.00 12.54 -13.88
C ASP A 56 16.61 11.99 -14.23
N GLU A 57 16.03 12.54 -15.28
CA GLU A 57 14.68 12.19 -15.76
C GLU A 57 14.62 10.73 -16.19
N LYS A 58 15.64 10.27 -16.93
CA LYS A 58 15.71 8.88 -17.38
C LYS A 58 15.69 7.89 -16.22
N LEU A 59 16.50 8.13 -15.18
CA LEU A 59 16.51 7.24 -14.02
C LEU A 59 15.15 7.24 -13.29
N ALA A 60 14.47 8.37 -13.25
CA ALA A 60 13.16 8.47 -12.63
C ALA A 60 12.08 7.72 -13.42
N ASP A 61 12.09 7.86 -14.75
CA ASP A 61 11.21 7.11 -15.65
C ASP A 61 11.46 5.60 -15.54
N ASP A 62 12.72 5.17 -15.66
CA ASP A 62 13.10 3.75 -15.55
C ASP A 62 12.66 3.15 -14.19
N PHE A 63 12.75 3.93 -13.10
CA PHE A 63 12.28 3.50 -11.78
C PHE A 63 10.75 3.44 -11.70
N ALA A 64 10.05 4.40 -12.31
CA ALA A 64 8.59 4.38 -12.36
C ALA A 64 8.06 3.16 -13.14
N ASP A 65 8.67 2.89 -14.31
CA ASP A 65 8.38 1.72 -15.12
C ASP A 65 8.62 0.42 -14.34
N PHE A 66 9.74 0.33 -13.61
CA PHE A 66 10.02 -0.81 -12.74
C PHE A 66 8.95 -0.99 -11.64
N VAL A 67 8.58 0.09 -10.95
CA VAL A 67 7.55 0.05 -9.90
C VAL A 67 6.21 -0.43 -10.47
N CYS A 68 5.83 0.01 -11.66
CA CYS A 68 4.58 -0.37 -12.32
C CYS A 68 4.61 -1.75 -13.00
N SER A 69 5.78 -2.38 -13.14
CA SER A 69 5.98 -3.72 -13.72
C SER A 69 6.42 -4.74 -12.67
N ASP A 70 7.67 -5.20 -12.72
CA ASP A 70 8.24 -6.24 -11.87
C ASP A 70 8.17 -5.88 -10.38
N GLY A 71 8.22 -4.59 -10.06
CA GLY A 71 8.05 -4.08 -8.71
C GLY A 71 6.72 -4.47 -8.06
N GLN A 72 5.66 -4.71 -8.85
CA GLN A 72 4.34 -5.07 -8.31
C GLN A 72 4.35 -6.42 -7.57
N GLU A 73 5.18 -7.38 -7.98
CA GLU A 73 5.31 -8.65 -7.26
C GLU A 73 5.89 -8.42 -5.84
N ILE A 74 6.80 -7.47 -5.71
CA ILE A 74 7.39 -7.08 -4.43
C ILE A 74 6.32 -6.43 -3.55
N PHE A 75 5.49 -5.55 -4.13
CA PHE A 75 4.36 -4.94 -3.41
C PHE A 75 3.39 -5.99 -2.87
N GLU A 76 2.97 -6.97 -3.68
CA GLU A 76 2.07 -8.04 -3.23
C GLU A 76 2.67 -8.86 -2.10
N ARG A 77 3.94 -9.26 -2.24
CA ARG A 77 4.66 -10.03 -1.22
C ARG A 77 4.72 -9.29 0.13
N HIS A 78 4.73 -7.96 0.10
CA HIS A 78 4.75 -7.10 1.28
C HIS A 78 3.36 -6.52 1.63
N GLY A 79 2.29 -7.18 1.18
CA GLY A 79 0.93 -6.95 1.66
C GLY A 79 0.25 -5.70 1.10
N PHE A 80 0.79 -5.12 0.03
CA PHE A 80 0.10 -4.12 -0.78
C PHE A 80 -0.77 -4.79 -1.85
N THR A 81 -1.75 -4.05 -2.35
CA THR A 81 -2.57 -4.49 -3.48
C THR A 81 -1.88 -4.10 -4.78
N SER A 82 -1.55 -5.08 -5.64
CA SER A 82 -1.02 -4.80 -6.98
C SER A 82 -2.03 -4.08 -7.85
N ILE A 83 -1.55 -3.14 -8.67
CA ILE A 83 -2.34 -2.45 -9.70
C ILE A 83 -2.84 -3.40 -10.80
N HIS A 84 -2.21 -4.57 -10.94
CA HIS A 84 -2.60 -5.61 -11.92
C HIS A 84 -3.60 -6.62 -11.35
N SER A 85 -3.88 -6.58 -10.04
CA SER A 85 -4.85 -7.46 -9.40
C SER A 85 -6.29 -7.01 -9.66
N ALA A 86 -7.26 -7.92 -9.60
CA ALA A 86 -8.68 -7.58 -9.75
C ALA A 86 -9.14 -6.50 -8.75
N ARG A 87 -8.61 -6.54 -7.51
CA ARG A 87 -8.89 -5.52 -6.50
C ARG A 87 -8.19 -4.19 -6.84
N GLY A 88 -6.95 -4.22 -7.32
CA GLY A 88 -6.24 -3.01 -7.75
C GLY A 88 -6.98 -2.27 -8.86
N LEU A 89 -7.44 -3.00 -9.88
CA LEU A 89 -8.21 -2.45 -10.99
C LEU A 89 -9.53 -1.83 -10.52
N GLU A 90 -10.24 -2.47 -9.59
CA GLU A 90 -11.46 -1.90 -9.00
C GLU A 90 -11.17 -0.60 -8.23
N LEU A 91 -10.07 -0.55 -7.47
CA LEU A 91 -9.67 0.64 -6.72
C LEU A 91 -9.29 1.80 -7.66
N ILE A 92 -8.57 1.52 -8.76
CA ILE A 92 -8.20 2.52 -9.77
C ILE A 92 -9.46 3.16 -10.37
N GLU A 93 -10.43 2.35 -10.78
CA GLU A 93 -11.70 2.86 -11.32
C GLU A 93 -12.51 3.63 -10.28
N ARG A 94 -12.65 3.08 -9.07
CA ARG A 94 -13.43 3.69 -7.99
C ARG A 94 -12.89 5.05 -7.56
N PHE A 95 -11.56 5.21 -7.50
CA PHE A 95 -10.92 6.45 -7.05
C PHE A 95 -10.51 7.38 -8.21
N GLY A 96 -10.67 6.96 -9.46
CA GLY A 96 -10.35 7.79 -10.63
C GLY A 96 -8.86 8.13 -10.75
N VAL A 97 -7.97 7.29 -10.21
CA VAL A 97 -6.52 7.53 -10.22
C VAL A 97 -5.93 6.86 -11.45
N LYS A 98 -6.02 7.56 -12.58
CA LYS A 98 -5.56 7.11 -13.89
C LYS A 98 -4.44 8.03 -14.38
N ASP A 99 -3.51 7.48 -15.14
CA ASP A 99 -2.58 8.29 -15.92
C ASP A 99 -3.39 9.13 -16.91
N VAL A 100 -3.18 10.46 -16.89
CA VAL A 100 -3.88 11.45 -17.72
C VAL A 100 -2.92 12.19 -18.64
#